data_AF-A0AAD7R988-F1
#
_entry.id   AF-A0AAD7R988-F1
#
_cell.length_a   1.000
_cell.length_b   1.000
_cell.length_c   1.000
_cell.angle_alpha   90.00
_cell.angle_beta   90.00
_cell.angle_gamma   90.00
#
_symmetry.space_group_name_H-M   'P 1'
#
loop_
_entity.id
_entity.type
_entity.pdbx_description
1 polymer ?
#
loop_
_entity_poly.entity_id
_entity_poly.type
_entity_poly.pdbx_seq_one_letter_code
_entity_poly.pdbx_strand_id
1 'polypeptide(L)'
;KQLGETQRKSQQRIQREKELQDLRQAVDSLTRSARAAVEDSERIFSELIRSIERMRSEVKELIKDQEKAEVSQAEKLLERLEQEIAELRRRDAELEQFSHTEDDIHFLQSCQSVCAPPGPGDLPRITVNPHVSFEAVSKHVSELKEQLEDICKGEFVKISQTGDCSKNSFDFRSCRLFNI
;
A
#
# COMPACT_ATOMS: atom_id res chain seq x y z
N LYS A 1 11.62 57.83 -62.18
CA LYS A 1 10.85 56.58 -61.94
C LYS A 1 11.65 55.52 -61.16
N GLN A 2 12.92 55.24 -61.49
CA GLN A 2 13.76 54.23 -60.81
C GLN A 2 13.97 54.43 -59.29
N LEU A 3 14.18 55.67 -58.83
CA LEU A 3 14.47 55.95 -57.41
C LEU A 3 13.34 55.49 -56.46
N GLY A 4 12.08 55.65 -56.87
CA GLY A 4 10.91 55.25 -56.08
C GLY A 4 10.72 53.73 -56.00
N GLU A 5 11.14 52.99 -57.02
CA GLU A 5 11.14 51.52 -56.99
C GLU A 5 12.21 50.98 -56.04
N THR A 6 13.40 51.58 -56.05
CA THR A 6 14.48 51.25 -55.11
C THR A 6 14.08 51.56 -53.67
N GLN A 7 13.44 52.71 -53.42
CA GLN A 7 12.94 53.08 -52.09
C GLN A 7 11.90 52.08 -51.57
N ARG A 8 10.92 51.66 -52.41
CA ARG A 8 9.94 50.63 -52.05
C ARG A 8 10.60 49.29 -51.72
N LYS A 9 11.56 48.84 -52.53
CA LYS A 9 12.31 47.59 -52.26
C LYS A 9 13.06 47.67 -50.94
N SER A 10 13.67 48.82 -50.62
CA SER A 10 14.36 49.01 -49.35
C SER A 10 13.40 48.97 -48.15
N GLN A 11 12.24 49.62 -48.24
CA GLN A 11 11.21 49.55 -47.19
C GLN A 11 10.69 48.13 -46.99
N GLN A 12 10.54 47.36 -48.07
CA GLN A 12 10.13 45.96 -48.00
C GLN A 12 11.16 45.09 -47.30
N ARG A 13 12.47 45.34 -47.50
CA ARG A 13 13.55 44.63 -46.78
C ARG A 13 13.54 44.95 -45.28
N ILE A 14 13.32 46.22 -44.91
CA ILE A 14 13.21 46.63 -43.50
C ILE A 14 12.00 45.93 -42.84
N GLN A 15 10.88 45.81 -43.55
CA GLN A 15 9.72 45.07 -43.04
C GLN A 15 10.04 43.58 -42.81
N ARG A 16 10.84 42.95 -43.69
CA ARG A 16 11.30 41.56 -43.50
C ARG A 16 12.23 41.39 -42.29
N GLU A 17 13.04 42.40 -41.97
CA GLU A 17 13.88 42.38 -40.76
C GLU A 17 13.02 42.37 -39.49
N LYS A 18 11.91 43.13 -39.48
CA LYS A 18 10.93 43.10 -38.38
C LYS A 18 10.25 41.73 -38.27
N GLU A 19 9.76 41.17 -39.37
CA GLU A 19 9.16 39.82 -39.39
C GLU A 19 10.14 38.76 -38.87
N LEU A 20 11.43 38.86 -39.21
CA LEU A 20 12.46 37.95 -38.71
C LEU A 20 12.66 38.08 -37.20
N GLN A 21 12.62 39.30 -36.66
CA GLN A 21 12.74 39.53 -35.23
C GLN A 21 11.53 39.00 -34.46
N ASP A 22 10.32 39.26 -34.96
CA ASP A 22 9.07 38.76 -34.38
C ASP A 22 9.07 37.21 -34.36
N LEU A 23 9.54 36.59 -35.45
CA LEU A 23 9.66 35.14 -35.53
C LEU A 23 10.67 34.57 -34.53
N ARG A 24 11.84 35.20 -34.36
CA ARG A 24 12.83 34.78 -33.34
C ARG A 24 12.25 34.83 -31.94
N GLN A 25 11.53 35.91 -31.62
CA GLN A 25 10.88 36.05 -30.32
C GLN A 25 9.79 34.98 -30.10
N ALA A 26 9.02 34.66 -31.13
CA ALA A 26 8.01 33.60 -31.06
C ALA A 26 8.64 32.22 -30.81
N VAL A 27 9.74 31.91 -31.50
CA VAL A 27 10.51 30.66 -31.29
C VAL A 27 11.05 30.59 -29.87
N ASP A 28 11.69 31.66 -29.37
CA ASP A 28 12.22 31.70 -28.01
C ASP A 28 11.11 31.55 -26.95
N SER A 29 9.95 32.17 -27.19
CA SER A 29 8.79 32.04 -26.31
C SER A 29 8.25 30.62 -26.29
N LEU A 30 8.15 29.98 -27.45
CA LEU A 30 7.72 28.58 -27.57
C LEU A 30 8.69 27.65 -26.85
N THR A 31 10.00 27.81 -27.03
CA THR A 31 11.02 27.00 -26.34
C THR A 31 10.94 27.16 -24.83
N ARG A 32 10.78 28.39 -24.32
CA ARG A 32 10.59 28.63 -22.87
C ARG A 32 9.31 27.98 -22.34
N SER A 33 8.21 28.12 -23.08
CA SER A 33 6.92 27.53 -22.70
C SER A 33 6.99 26.00 -22.65
N ALA A 34 7.62 25.38 -23.65
CA ALA A 34 7.78 23.93 -23.69
C ALA A 34 8.64 23.42 -22.52
N ARG A 35 9.75 24.11 -22.22
CA ARG A 35 10.61 23.77 -21.08
C ARG A 35 9.86 23.88 -19.75
N ALA A 36 9.11 24.97 -19.54
CA ALA A 36 8.31 25.15 -18.33
C ALA A 36 7.27 24.03 -18.18
N ALA A 37 6.57 23.66 -19.26
CA ALA A 37 5.62 22.56 -19.23
C ALA A 37 6.26 21.22 -18.86
N VAL A 38 7.48 20.93 -19.33
CA VAL A 38 8.24 19.74 -18.94
C VAL A 38 8.61 19.78 -17.46
N GLU A 39 9.19 20.88 -16.98
CA GLU A 39 9.59 21.03 -15.57
C GLU A 39 8.38 20.89 -14.62
N ASP A 40 7.24 21.50 -14.96
CA ASP A 40 6.01 21.38 -14.18
C ASP A 40 5.44 19.97 -14.17
N SER A 41 5.45 19.28 -15.31
CA SER A 41 4.95 17.90 -15.39
C SER A 41 5.87 16.93 -14.66
N GLU A 42 7.20 17.07 -14.74
CA GLU A 42 8.14 16.28 -13.94
C GLU A 42 7.95 16.49 -12.43
N ARG A 43 7.71 17.74 -12.01
CA ARG A 43 7.40 18.06 -10.60
C ARG A 43 6.14 17.34 -10.12
N ILE A 44 5.05 17.42 -10.90
CA ILE A 44 3.78 16.78 -10.58
C ILE A 44 3.94 15.26 -10.49
N PHE A 45 4.60 14.62 -11.47
CA PHE A 45 4.84 13.18 -11.42
C PHE A 45 5.71 12.78 -10.21
N SER A 46 6.69 13.60 -9.85
CA SER A 46 7.51 13.36 -8.66
C SER A 46 6.69 13.43 -7.36
N GLU A 47 5.72 14.34 -7.26
CA GLU A 47 4.80 14.42 -6.10
C GLU A 47 3.86 13.22 -6.02
N LEU A 48 3.37 12.73 -7.18
CA LEU A 48 2.54 11.53 -7.26
C LEU A 48 3.31 10.27 -6.85
N ILE A 49 4.54 10.09 -7.35
CA ILE A 49 5.41 8.96 -6.98
C ILE A 49 5.62 8.91 -5.46
N ARG A 50 5.98 10.06 -4.85
CA ARG A 50 6.16 10.14 -3.39
C ARG A 50 4.88 9.78 -2.62
N SER A 51 3.71 10.11 -3.16
CA SER A 51 2.44 9.77 -2.52
C SER A 51 2.15 8.28 -2.59
N ILE A 52 2.47 7.62 -3.71
CA ILE A 52 2.37 6.16 -3.87
C ILE A 52 3.36 5.45 -2.94
N GLU A 53 4.59 5.93 -2.83
CA GLU A 53 5.60 5.38 -1.91
C GLU A 53 5.19 5.50 -0.43
N ARG A 54 4.55 6.61 -0.06
CA ARG A 54 3.98 6.79 1.28
C ARG A 54 2.88 5.78 1.54
N MET A 55 1.90 5.66 0.64
CA MET A 55 0.81 4.68 0.75
C MET A 55 1.33 3.24 0.83
N ARG A 56 2.36 2.89 0.03
CA ARG A 56 3.05 1.59 0.13
C ARG A 56 3.59 1.34 1.54
N SER A 57 4.19 2.35 2.15
CA SER A 57 4.75 2.26 3.50
C SER A 57 3.65 2.11 4.55
N GLU A 58 2.56 2.87 4.43
CA GLU A 58 1.39 2.80 5.32
C GLU A 58 0.71 1.42 5.27
N VAL A 59 0.48 0.88 4.07
CA VAL A 59 -0.08 -0.48 3.91
C VAL A 59 0.82 -1.54 4.54
N LYS A 60 2.14 -1.42 4.37
CA LYS A 60 3.10 -2.35 4.98
C LYS A 60 3.05 -2.32 6.51
N GLU A 61 3.03 -1.14 7.11
CA GLU A 61 2.99 -1.02 8.57
C GLU A 61 1.63 -1.48 9.11
N LEU A 62 0.52 -1.20 8.42
CA LEU A 62 -0.80 -1.72 8.79
C LEU A 62 -0.82 -3.25 8.85
N ILE A 63 -0.23 -3.94 7.86
CA ILE A 63 -0.16 -5.40 7.84
C ILE A 63 0.64 -5.91 9.05
N LYS A 64 1.80 -5.31 9.33
CA LYS A 64 2.65 -5.72 10.45
C LYS A 64 2.00 -5.47 11.81
N ASP A 65 1.32 -4.34 11.97
CA ASP A 65 0.64 -4.00 13.22
C ASP A 65 -0.50 -4.99 13.49
N GLN A 66 -1.27 -5.34 12.46
CA GLN A 66 -2.31 -6.36 12.57
C GLN A 66 -1.71 -7.74 12.86
N GLU A 67 -0.66 -8.16 12.13
CA GLU A 67 0.05 -9.41 12.39
C GLU A 67 0.51 -9.50 13.84
N LYS A 68 1.17 -8.44 14.34
CA LYS A 68 1.66 -8.39 15.72
C LYS A 68 0.53 -8.47 16.75
N ALA A 69 -0.59 -7.81 16.51
CA ALA A 69 -1.74 -7.84 17.41
C ALA A 69 -2.35 -9.25 17.49
N GLU A 70 -2.53 -9.90 16.34
CA GLU A 70 -3.11 -11.24 16.22
C GLU A 70 -2.19 -12.31 16.79
N VAL A 71 -0.88 -12.22 16.51
CA VAL A 71 0.14 -13.11 17.12
C VAL A 71 0.16 -12.94 18.63
N SER A 72 0.19 -11.72 19.15
CA SER A 72 0.19 -11.48 20.60
C SER A 72 -1.07 -12.02 21.28
N GLN A 73 -2.23 -11.95 20.61
CA GLN A 73 -3.46 -12.55 21.10
C GLN A 73 -3.36 -14.08 21.10
N ALA A 74 -2.85 -14.68 20.03
CA ALA A 74 -2.67 -16.13 19.92
C ALA A 74 -1.68 -16.68 20.97
N GLU A 75 -0.57 -15.98 21.22
CA GLU A 75 0.42 -16.34 22.25
C GLU A 75 -0.20 -16.37 23.65
N LYS A 76 -1.03 -15.36 24.00
CA LYS A 76 -1.75 -15.34 25.29
C LYS A 76 -2.73 -16.50 25.44
N LEU A 77 -3.40 -16.89 24.35
CA LEU A 77 -4.29 -18.04 24.35
C LEU A 77 -3.51 -19.35 24.50
N LEU A 78 -2.36 -19.46 23.85
CA LEU A 78 -1.46 -20.60 23.94
C LEU A 78 -0.93 -20.78 25.37
N GLU A 79 -0.41 -19.71 25.98
CA GLU A 79 0.10 -19.74 27.36
C GLU A 79 -1.00 -20.18 28.35
N ARG A 80 -2.21 -19.64 28.21
CA ARG A 80 -3.36 -20.03 29.05
C ARG A 80 -3.69 -21.52 28.89
N LEU A 81 -3.67 -22.05 27.66
CA LEU A 81 -3.97 -23.45 27.40
C LEU A 81 -2.87 -24.37 27.95
N GLU A 82 -1.60 -23.98 27.86
CA GLU A 82 -0.49 -24.73 28.45
C GLU A 82 -0.61 -24.82 29.97
N GLN A 83 -0.98 -23.72 30.64
CA GLN A 83 -1.23 -23.69 32.08
C GLN A 83 -2.40 -24.61 32.46
N GLU A 84 -3.52 -24.55 31.72
CA GLU A 84 -4.69 -25.40 31.96
C GLU A 84 -4.34 -26.90 31.81
N ILE A 85 -3.59 -27.26 30.76
CA ILE A 85 -3.12 -28.64 30.56
C ILE A 85 -2.18 -29.07 31.69
N ALA A 86 -1.27 -28.21 32.15
CA ALA A 86 -0.36 -28.52 33.24
C ALA A 86 -1.11 -28.78 34.56
N GLU A 87 -2.12 -27.97 34.88
CA GLU A 87 -2.97 -28.16 36.05
C GLU A 87 -3.80 -29.45 35.96
N LEU A 88 -4.36 -29.73 34.79
CA LEU A 88 -5.11 -30.97 34.55
C LEU A 88 -4.20 -32.20 34.71
N ARG A 89 -3.00 -32.18 34.12
CA ARG A 89 -2.01 -33.26 34.30
C ARG A 89 -1.59 -33.46 35.74
N ARG A 90 -1.42 -32.37 36.51
CA ARG A 90 -1.12 -32.46 37.95
C ARG A 90 -2.25 -33.15 38.71
N ARG A 91 -3.50 -32.71 38.49
CA ARG A 91 -4.68 -33.32 39.14
C ARG A 91 -4.91 -34.77 38.73
N ASP A 92 -4.69 -35.10 37.46
CA ASP A 92 -4.77 -36.47 36.96
C ASP A 92 -3.75 -37.39 37.67
N ALA A 93 -2.50 -36.93 37.82
CA ALA A 93 -1.47 -37.66 38.56
C ALA A 93 -1.80 -37.79 40.07
N GLU A 94 -2.36 -36.75 40.69
CA GLU A 94 -2.85 -36.82 42.07
C GLU A 94 -3.98 -37.87 42.20
N LEU A 95 -4.96 -37.86 41.30
CA LEU A 95 -6.06 -38.82 41.27
C LEU A 95 -5.59 -40.27 41.07
N GLU A 96 -4.63 -40.50 40.16
CA GLU A 96 -4.01 -41.81 39.98
C GLU A 96 -3.26 -42.27 41.23
N GLN A 97 -2.57 -41.37 41.95
CA GLN A 97 -1.94 -41.74 43.22
C GLN A 97 -2.99 -42.09 44.30
N PHE A 98 -4.10 -41.35 44.36
CA PHE A 98 -5.18 -41.59 45.31
C PHE A 98 -5.92 -42.91 45.05
N SER A 99 -6.08 -43.33 43.79
CA SER A 99 -6.77 -44.59 43.43
C SER A 99 -6.03 -45.86 43.92
N HIS A 100 -4.74 -45.76 44.20
CA HIS A 100 -3.89 -46.86 44.68
C HIS A 100 -3.71 -46.89 46.21
N THR A 101 -4.39 -46.02 46.96
CA THR A 101 -4.26 -45.96 48.43
C THR A 101 -5.19 -47.00 49.10
N GLU A 102 -4.63 -47.92 49.91
CA GLU A 102 -5.38 -48.98 50.63
C GLU A 102 -5.95 -48.53 51.99
N ASP A 103 -5.75 -47.27 52.41
CA ASP A 103 -6.29 -46.71 53.66
C ASP A 103 -7.62 -45.97 53.43
N ASP A 104 -8.72 -46.64 53.76
CA ASP A 104 -10.10 -46.14 53.60
C ASP A 104 -10.40 -44.85 54.37
N ILE A 105 -9.70 -44.57 55.47
CA ILE A 105 -9.92 -43.36 56.29
C ILE A 105 -9.22 -42.15 55.65
N HIS A 106 -7.98 -42.35 55.19
CA HIS A 106 -7.22 -41.32 54.46
C HIS A 106 -7.88 -41.00 53.11
N PHE A 107 -8.47 -42.00 52.46
CA PHE A 107 -9.30 -41.84 51.26
C PHE A 107 -10.48 -40.90 51.51
N LEU A 108 -11.29 -41.16 52.54
CA LEU A 108 -12.48 -40.35 52.85
C LEU A 108 -12.15 -38.89 53.21
N GLN A 109 -11.03 -38.64 53.89
CA GLN A 109 -10.61 -37.28 54.25
C GLN A 109 -10.07 -36.47 53.06
N SER A 110 -9.36 -37.13 52.13
CA SER A 110 -8.68 -36.45 51.01
C SER A 110 -9.54 -36.35 49.75
N CYS A 111 -10.48 -37.27 49.56
CA CYS A 111 -11.36 -37.31 48.38
C CYS A 111 -12.23 -36.04 48.25
N GLN A 112 -12.60 -35.40 49.37
CA GLN A 112 -13.35 -34.13 49.34
C GLN A 112 -12.58 -32.95 48.73
N SER A 113 -11.24 -32.90 48.85
CA SER A 113 -10.46 -31.81 48.27
C SER A 113 -10.10 -32.05 46.81
N VAL A 114 -9.98 -33.31 46.39
CA VAL A 114 -9.57 -33.70 45.03
C VAL A 114 -10.76 -33.83 44.08
N CYS A 115 -11.92 -34.27 44.56
CA CYS A 115 -13.16 -34.32 43.77
C CYS A 115 -13.86 -32.95 43.65
N ALA A 116 -13.36 -31.91 44.34
CA ALA A 116 -13.85 -30.56 44.13
C ALA A 116 -13.53 -30.14 42.67
N PRO A 117 -14.52 -29.65 41.90
CA PRO A 117 -14.25 -29.10 40.59
C PRO A 117 -13.24 -27.95 40.73
N PRO A 118 -12.36 -27.72 39.74
CA PRO A 118 -11.45 -26.59 39.80
C PRO A 118 -12.25 -25.31 40.03
N GLY A 119 -12.00 -24.61 41.14
CA GLY A 119 -12.62 -23.31 41.37
C GLY A 119 -11.98 -22.23 40.49
N PRO A 120 -12.55 -21.03 40.45
CA PRO A 120 -13.85 -20.72 39.88
C PRO A 120 -13.83 -20.76 38.34
N GLY A 121 -14.79 -21.47 37.77
CA GLY A 121 -15.33 -21.27 36.43
C GLY A 121 -14.80 -22.24 35.38
N ASP A 122 -15.73 -22.95 34.74
CA ASP A 122 -15.56 -23.43 33.37
C ASP A 122 -14.89 -22.33 32.56
N LEU A 123 -13.58 -22.43 32.37
CA LEU A 123 -12.80 -21.45 31.64
C LEU A 123 -13.43 -21.39 30.25
N PRO A 124 -13.90 -20.22 29.77
CA PRO A 124 -14.60 -20.13 28.51
C PRO A 124 -13.71 -20.73 27.43
N ARG A 125 -14.27 -21.72 26.74
CA ARG A 125 -13.60 -22.52 25.71
C ARG A 125 -12.84 -21.59 24.78
N ILE A 126 -11.53 -21.77 24.70
CA ILE A 126 -10.67 -20.93 23.86
C ILE A 126 -11.19 -21.00 22.43
N THR A 127 -11.75 -19.89 21.95
CA THR A 127 -12.23 -19.78 20.58
C THR A 127 -11.13 -19.10 19.79
N VAL A 128 -10.34 -19.90 19.08
CA VAL A 128 -9.36 -19.38 18.12
C VAL A 128 -10.14 -18.92 16.90
N ASN A 129 -9.94 -17.68 16.46
CA ASN A 129 -10.38 -17.26 15.13
C ASN A 129 -9.37 -17.83 14.11
N PRO A 130 -9.70 -18.88 13.33
CA PRO A 130 -8.72 -19.54 12.47
C PRO A 130 -8.44 -18.75 11.18
N HIS A 131 -9.11 -17.62 10.95
CA HIS A 131 -9.21 -17.00 9.63
C HIS A 131 -8.79 -15.53 9.62
N VAL A 132 -7.68 -15.19 10.27
CA VAL A 132 -6.99 -13.92 9.98
C VAL A 132 -6.30 -14.08 8.63
N SER A 133 -6.92 -13.59 7.57
CA SER A 133 -6.35 -13.56 6.21
C SER A 133 -6.09 -12.13 5.76
N PHE A 134 -4.91 -11.91 5.17
CA PHE A 134 -4.53 -10.65 4.55
C PHE A 134 -4.88 -10.59 3.05
N GLU A 135 -5.56 -11.61 2.51
CA GLU A 135 -5.94 -11.68 1.10
C GLU A 135 -6.78 -10.47 0.66
N ALA A 136 -7.67 -9.99 1.54
CA ALA A 136 -8.44 -8.78 1.29
C ALA A 136 -7.54 -7.58 1.03
N VAL A 137 -6.42 -7.41 1.76
CA VAL A 137 -5.49 -6.29 1.55
C VAL A 137 -4.86 -6.39 0.16
N SER A 138 -4.35 -7.57 -0.20
CA SER A 138 -3.78 -7.83 -1.53
C SER A 138 -4.78 -7.57 -2.66
N LYS A 139 -6.04 -7.94 -2.45
CA LYS A 139 -7.13 -7.68 -3.41
C LYS A 139 -7.35 -6.17 -3.61
N HIS A 140 -7.51 -5.40 -2.54
CA HIS A 140 -7.72 -3.95 -2.66
C HIS A 140 -6.51 -3.24 -3.29
N VAL A 141 -5.28 -3.69 -3.00
CA VAL A 141 -4.06 -3.15 -3.66
C VAL A 141 -4.05 -3.47 -5.16
N SER A 142 -4.55 -4.65 -5.55
CA SER A 142 -4.67 -5.03 -6.96
C SER A 142 -5.72 -4.19 -7.69
N GLU A 143 -6.88 -3.97 -7.08
CA GLU A 143 -7.93 -3.10 -7.62
C GLU A 143 -7.45 -1.65 -7.77
N LEU A 144 -6.72 -1.14 -6.78
CA LEU A 144 -6.09 0.18 -6.84
C LEU A 144 -5.10 0.29 -8.02
N LYS A 145 -4.28 -0.75 -8.26
CA LYS A 145 -3.36 -0.79 -9.39
C LYS A 145 -4.13 -0.66 -10.71
N GLU A 146 -5.18 -1.46 -10.91
CA GLU A 146 -6.00 -1.43 -12.12
C GLU A 146 -6.62 -0.05 -12.35
N GLN A 147 -7.17 0.57 -11.30
CA GLN A 147 -7.73 1.91 -11.37
C GLN A 147 -6.69 2.96 -11.75
N LEU A 148 -5.49 2.90 -11.17
CA LEU A 148 -4.39 3.81 -11.51
C LEU A 148 -3.94 3.64 -12.96
N GLU A 149 -3.83 2.39 -13.44
CA GLU A 149 -3.51 2.12 -14.84
C GLU A 149 -4.55 2.71 -15.79
N ASP A 150 -5.84 2.55 -15.49
CA ASP A 150 -6.90 3.05 -16.37
C ASP A 150 -6.99 4.58 -16.37
N ILE A 151 -6.81 5.23 -15.21
CA ILE A 151 -6.68 6.70 -15.12
C ILE A 151 -5.50 7.18 -15.97
N CYS A 152 -4.34 6.55 -15.81
CA CYS A 152 -3.13 6.93 -16.55
C CYS A 152 -3.30 6.77 -18.06
N LYS A 153 -3.94 5.69 -18.53
CA LYS A 153 -4.27 5.51 -19.97
C LYS A 153 -5.18 6.64 -20.46
N GLY A 154 -6.26 6.92 -19.72
CA GLY A 154 -7.25 7.93 -20.10
C GLY A 154 -6.66 9.33 -20.19
N GLU A 155 -5.86 9.72 -19.20
CA GLU A 155 -5.21 11.04 -19.18
C GLU A 155 -4.11 11.16 -20.23
N PHE A 156 -3.35 10.10 -20.48
CA PHE A 156 -2.31 10.13 -21.51
C PHE A 156 -2.88 10.41 -22.91
N VAL A 157 -4.03 9.82 -23.24
CA VAL A 157 -4.72 10.09 -24.52
C VAL A 157 -5.12 11.57 -24.64
N LYS A 158 -5.58 12.20 -23.55
CA LYS A 158 -5.93 13.63 -23.56
C LYS A 158 -4.68 14.52 -23.72
N ILE A 159 -3.60 14.16 -23.03
CA ILE A 159 -2.33 14.88 -23.10
C ILE A 159 -1.73 14.80 -24.52
N SER A 160 -1.75 13.62 -25.15
CA SER A 160 -1.20 13.45 -26.50
C SER A 160 -1.97 14.21 -27.57
N GLN A 161 -3.30 14.31 -27.42
CA GLN A 161 -4.17 15.09 -28.31
C GLN A 161 -3.98 16.60 -28.21
N THR A 162 -3.51 17.10 -27.06
CA THR A 162 -3.31 18.55 -26.83
C THR A 162 -2.01 19.07 -27.45
N GLY A 163 -1.02 18.19 -27.67
CA GLY A 163 0.33 18.56 -28.14
C GLY A 163 0.63 18.25 -29.61
N ASP A 164 -0.36 17.89 -30.43
CA ASP A 164 -0.18 17.37 -31.80
C ASP A 164 0.91 16.27 -31.88
N CYS A 165 1.00 15.46 -30.83
CA CYS A 165 1.99 14.39 -30.70
C CYS A 165 1.42 13.09 -31.23
N SER A 166 2.05 12.51 -32.26
CA SER A 166 1.61 11.28 -32.95
C SER A 166 1.66 9.99 -32.09
N LYS A 167 1.91 10.09 -30.78
CA LYS A 167 1.97 8.95 -29.86
C LYS A 167 0.63 8.78 -29.16
N ASN A 168 -0.11 7.76 -29.57
CA ASN A 168 -1.45 7.45 -29.04
C ASN A 168 -1.46 6.35 -27.98
N SER A 169 -0.29 5.98 -27.44
CA SER A 169 -0.15 4.82 -26.55
C SER A 169 0.80 5.12 -25.40
N PHE A 170 0.33 4.88 -24.17
CA PHE A 170 1.12 4.83 -22.95
C PHE A 170 1.47 3.36 -22.66
N ASP A 171 2.75 3.04 -22.58
CA ASP A 171 3.21 1.68 -22.25
C ASP A 171 3.71 1.61 -20.80
N PHE A 172 2.91 1.00 -19.93
CA PHE A 172 3.28 0.74 -18.53
C PHE A 172 4.48 -0.19 -18.40
N ARG A 173 4.76 -1.05 -19.39
CA ARG A 173 5.91 -1.98 -19.34
C ARG A 173 7.25 -1.25 -19.51
N SER A 174 7.24 -0.06 -20.12
CA SER A 174 8.42 0.79 -20.26
C SER A 174 8.67 1.67 -19.03
N CYS A 175 7.65 1.90 -18.20
CA CYS A 175 7.77 2.61 -16.93
C CYS A 175 8.40 1.69 -15.87
N ARG A 176 9.68 1.91 -15.56
CA ARG A 176 10.37 1.27 -14.42
C ARG A 176 9.71 1.51 -13.05
N LEU A 177 8.69 2.36 -12.98
CA LEU A 177 7.94 2.70 -11.77
C LEU A 177 6.91 1.64 -11.35
N PHE A 178 6.55 0.69 -12.22
CA PHE A 178 5.53 -0.32 -11.93
C PHE A 178 6.07 -1.76 -11.81
N ASN A 179 7.41 -1.95 -11.87
CA ASN A 179 8.07 -3.24 -11.62
C ASN A 179 8.82 -3.19 -10.28
N ILE A 180 8.07 -3.17 -9.17
CA ILE A 180 8.57 -3.46 -7.81
C ILE A 180 7.60 -4.44 -7.17
#